data_AF-A0A1C4CVJ0-F1
#
_entry.id   AF-A0A1C4CVJ0-F1
#
_cell.length_a   1.000
_cell.length_b   1.000
_cell.length_c   1.000
_cell.angle_alpha   90.00
_cell.angle_beta   90.00
_cell.angle_gamma   90.00
#
_symmetry.space_group_name_H-M   'P 1'
#
loop_
_entity.id
_entity.type
_entity.pdbx_description
1 polymer ?
#
loop_
_entity_poly.entity_id
_entity_poly.type
_entity_poly.pdbx_seq_one_letter_code
_entity_poly.pdbx_strand_id
1 'polypeptide(L)'
;MENFVQYTDQQLLSLLKDSSQGAYTQIYDRYHGLLYIYACKITKEESEAEDIVQDVFVYLWDKRKTIIFEKSLSAYLYSAVRYKFFDLLDHKKVRTNYSASFQNFTENFPVQADQILREKELSALIEKEIACLPDKMRNVFELSRKHHLSHREIAEILHISQKTVKNQVNNALKELRVKLSTLFTWLF
;
A
#
# COMPACT_ATOMS: atom_id res chain seq x y z
N MET A 1 4.01 -20.12 15.57
CA MET A 1 3.12 -19.28 14.74
C MET A 1 4.00 -18.52 13.78
N GLU A 2 3.76 -18.63 12.48
CA GLU A 2 4.49 -17.86 11.45
C GLU A 2 4.25 -16.36 11.66
N ASN A 3 5.32 -15.57 11.64
CA ASN A 3 5.26 -14.13 11.84
C ASN A 3 5.13 -13.41 10.48
N PHE A 4 3.90 -13.29 9.99
CA PHE A 4 3.60 -12.67 8.70
C PHE A 4 3.93 -11.17 8.64
N VAL A 5 4.07 -10.48 9.78
CA VAL A 5 4.34 -9.03 9.84
C VAL A 5 5.64 -8.65 9.10
N GLN A 6 6.64 -9.53 9.13
CA GLN A 6 7.95 -9.28 8.49
C GLN A 6 7.98 -9.60 7.00
N TYR A 7 6.92 -10.19 6.46
CA TYR A 7 6.89 -10.61 5.06
C TYR A 7 6.66 -9.41 4.14
N THR A 8 7.41 -9.40 3.04
CA THR A 8 7.19 -8.46 1.92
C THR A 8 5.88 -8.77 1.22
N ASP A 9 5.33 -7.80 0.48
CA ASP A 9 4.09 -8.00 -0.29
C ASP A 9 4.21 -9.16 -1.26
N GLN A 10 5.36 -9.33 -1.92
CA GLN A 10 5.59 -10.42 -2.85
C GLN A 10 5.54 -11.80 -2.17
N GLN A 11 6.10 -11.91 -0.95
CA GLN A 11 6.02 -13.16 -0.20
C GLN A 11 4.59 -13.43 0.29
N LEU A 12 3.89 -12.39 0.79
CA LEU A 12 2.48 -12.51 1.18
C LEU A 12 1.60 -12.91 -0.01
N LEU A 13 1.84 -12.37 -1.20
CA LEU A 13 1.12 -12.73 -2.42
C LEU A 13 1.35 -14.19 -2.83
N SER A 14 2.58 -14.68 -2.71
CA SER A 14 2.88 -16.09 -2.97
C SER A 14 2.08 -16.99 -2.03
N LEU A 15 2.09 -16.69 -0.73
CA LEU A 15 1.37 -17.46 0.27
C LEU A 15 -0.16 -17.33 0.14
N LEU A 16 -0.63 -16.17 -0.32
CA LEU A 16 -2.04 -15.93 -0.61
C LEU A 16 -2.54 -16.84 -1.74
N LYS A 17 -1.72 -17.08 -2.78
CA LYS A 17 -2.05 -18.04 -3.87
C LYS A 17 -2.22 -19.46 -3.34
N ASP A 18 -1.44 -19.83 -2.33
CA ASP A 18 -1.54 -21.10 -1.62
C ASP A 18 -2.69 -21.13 -0.59
N SER A 19 -3.57 -20.13 -0.60
CA SER A 19 -4.72 -19.99 0.31
C SER A 19 -4.34 -19.85 1.79
N SER A 20 -3.16 -19.32 2.09
CA SER A 20 -2.76 -18.99 3.46
C SER A 20 -3.64 -17.89 4.03
N GLN A 21 -4.45 -18.23 5.04
CA GLN A 21 -5.26 -17.25 5.76
C GLN A 21 -4.39 -16.22 6.49
N GLY A 22 -3.24 -16.62 7.03
CA GLY A 22 -2.32 -15.70 7.71
C GLY A 22 -1.76 -14.63 6.78
N ALA A 23 -1.46 -15.00 5.53
CA ALA A 23 -1.03 -14.04 4.52
C ALA A 23 -2.14 -13.05 4.15
N TYR A 24 -3.37 -13.54 3.98
CA TYR A 24 -4.54 -12.68 3.73
C TYR A 24 -4.79 -11.71 4.88
N THR A 25 -4.83 -12.19 6.13
CA THR A 25 -5.00 -11.35 7.33
C THR A 25 -3.92 -10.27 7.38
N GLN A 26 -2.66 -10.63 7.12
CA GLN A 26 -1.59 -9.65 7.13
C GLN A 26 -1.71 -8.59 6.03
N ILE A 27 -2.19 -8.97 4.84
CA ILE A 27 -2.50 -8.03 3.75
C ILE A 27 -3.66 -7.13 4.19
N TYR A 28 -4.73 -7.68 4.75
CA TYR A 28 -5.85 -6.92 5.28
C TYR A 28 -5.40 -5.90 6.32
N ASP A 29 -4.68 -6.33 7.36
CA ASP A 29 -4.19 -5.45 8.43
C ASP A 29 -3.28 -4.33 7.89
N ARG A 30 -2.49 -4.63 6.85
CA ARG A 30 -1.56 -3.67 6.23
C ARG A 30 -2.27 -2.60 5.41
N TYR A 31 -3.34 -2.95 4.71
CA TYR A 31 -3.95 -2.06 3.70
C TYR A 31 -5.36 -1.56 4.05
N HIS A 32 -6.12 -2.26 4.89
CA HIS A 32 -7.52 -1.93 5.16
C HIS A 32 -7.71 -0.46 5.57
N GLY A 33 -6.99 -0.01 6.60
CA GLY A 33 -7.11 1.38 7.06
C GLY A 33 -6.71 2.42 6.01
N LEU A 34 -5.70 2.12 5.19
CA LEU A 34 -5.23 3.03 4.13
C LEU A 34 -6.23 3.12 2.97
N LEU A 35 -6.82 1.99 2.60
CA LEU A 35 -7.85 1.91 1.57
C LEU A 35 -9.17 2.52 2.04
N TYR A 36 -9.53 2.34 3.31
CA TYR A 36 -10.71 2.95 3.92
C TYR A 36 -10.62 4.48 3.89
N ILE A 37 -9.51 5.05 4.35
CA ILE A 37 -9.29 6.52 4.28
C ILE A 37 -9.40 7.02 2.84
N TYR A 38 -8.79 6.30 1.89
CA TYR A 38 -8.87 6.65 0.47
C TYR A 38 -10.29 6.55 -0.08
N ALA A 39 -11.03 5.50 0.27
CA ALA A 39 -12.41 5.28 -0.12
C ALA A 39 -13.33 6.38 0.44
N CYS A 40 -13.23 6.72 1.73
CA CYS A 40 -14.01 7.79 2.37
C CYS A 40 -13.85 9.13 1.66
N LYS A 41 -12.65 9.45 1.19
CA LYS A 41 -12.42 10.69 0.44
C LYS A 41 -13.14 10.70 -0.91
N ILE A 42 -13.08 9.59 -1.65
CA ILE A 42 -13.65 9.54 -3.00
C ILE A 42 -15.18 9.39 -2.95
N THR A 43 -15.72 8.62 -1.99
CA THR A 43 -17.18 8.43 -1.81
C THR A 43 -17.84 9.62 -1.10
N LYS A 44 -17.14 10.26 -0.16
CA LYS A 44 -17.71 11.23 0.81
C LYS A 44 -18.84 10.66 1.67
N GLU A 45 -18.93 9.33 1.74
CA GLU A 45 -19.92 8.59 2.52
C GLU A 45 -19.23 7.36 3.12
N GLU A 46 -19.27 7.24 4.45
CA GLU A 46 -18.52 6.21 5.20
C GLU A 46 -19.05 4.80 4.92
N SER A 47 -20.36 4.63 4.82
CA SER A 47 -21.01 3.35 4.47
C SER A 47 -20.54 2.83 3.12
N GLU A 48 -20.52 3.68 2.10
CA GLU A 48 -20.06 3.28 0.76
C GLU A 48 -18.56 3.00 0.72
N ALA A 49 -17.79 3.70 1.55
CA ALA A 49 -16.36 3.47 1.65
C ALA A 49 -16.05 2.10 2.29
N GLU A 50 -16.77 1.75 3.35
CA GLU A 50 -16.66 0.46 4.02
C GLU A 50 -17.05 -0.68 3.07
N ASP A 51 -18.19 -0.56 2.39
CA ASP A 51 -18.67 -1.55 1.42
C ASP A 51 -17.65 -1.77 0.29
N ILE A 52 -17.12 -0.69 -0.32
CA ILE A 52 -16.13 -0.80 -1.39
C ILE A 52 -14.87 -1.54 -0.92
N VAL A 53 -14.34 -1.18 0.26
CA VAL A 53 -13.11 -1.78 0.77
C VAL A 53 -13.34 -3.25 1.11
N GLN A 54 -14.45 -3.57 1.77
CA GLN A 54 -14.84 -4.95 2.06
C GLN A 54 -14.90 -5.78 0.78
N ASP A 55 -15.57 -5.26 -0.25
CA ASP A 55 -15.70 -5.92 -1.54
C ASP A 55 -14.36 -6.20 -2.22
N VAL A 56 -13.44 -5.24 -2.18
CA VAL A 56 -12.09 -5.42 -2.73
C VAL A 56 -11.35 -6.57 -2.04
N PHE A 57 -11.45 -6.67 -0.71
CA PHE A 57 -10.81 -7.75 0.04
C PHE A 57 -11.50 -9.11 -0.16
N VAL A 58 -12.83 -9.14 -0.21
CA VAL A 58 -13.60 -10.34 -0.55
C VAL A 58 -13.20 -10.84 -1.93
N TYR A 59 -13.11 -9.95 -2.92
CA TYR A 59 -12.68 -10.31 -4.27
C TYR A 59 -11.24 -10.81 -4.30
N LEU A 60 -10.33 -10.13 -3.59
CA LEU A 60 -8.93 -10.56 -3.46
C LEU A 60 -8.85 -12.01 -2.94
N TRP A 61 -9.65 -12.35 -1.94
CA TRP A 61 -9.72 -13.72 -1.42
C TRP A 61 -10.34 -14.68 -2.44
N ASP A 62 -11.48 -14.35 -3.06
CA ASP A 62 -12.16 -15.22 -4.04
C ASP A 62 -11.22 -15.59 -5.20
N LYS A 63 -10.55 -14.58 -5.76
CA LYS A 63 -9.67 -14.75 -6.93
C LYS A 63 -8.21 -14.97 -6.58
N ARG A 64 -7.87 -15.22 -5.31
CA ARG A 64 -6.47 -15.39 -4.86
C ARG A 64 -5.63 -16.34 -5.71
N LYS A 65 -6.23 -17.39 -6.28
CA LYS A 65 -5.55 -18.39 -7.12
C LYS A 65 -5.34 -17.94 -8.56
N THR A 66 -6.18 -17.05 -9.08
CA THR A 66 -6.22 -16.66 -10.50
C THR A 66 -5.79 -15.22 -10.74
N ILE A 67 -5.70 -14.38 -9.72
CA ILE A 67 -5.20 -13.01 -9.88
C ILE A 67 -3.76 -13.03 -10.37
N ILE A 68 -3.54 -12.27 -11.44
CA ILE A 68 -2.22 -11.93 -11.97
C ILE A 68 -1.91 -10.51 -11.50
N PHE A 69 -0.86 -10.36 -10.71
CA PHE A 69 -0.37 -9.05 -10.27
C PHE A 69 0.69 -8.59 -11.27
N GLU A 70 0.30 -7.75 -12.23
CA GLU A 70 1.24 -7.12 -13.17
C GLU A 70 2.05 -5.99 -12.52
N LYS A 71 1.54 -5.46 -11.38
CA LYS A 71 2.13 -4.36 -10.60
C LYS A 71 2.22 -4.75 -9.12
N SER A 72 2.67 -3.81 -8.28
CA SER A 72 2.67 -4.02 -6.83
C SER A 72 1.26 -4.26 -6.28
N LEU A 73 1.19 -4.97 -5.15
CA LEU A 73 -0.05 -5.23 -4.41
C LEU A 73 -0.78 -3.93 -4.06
N SER A 74 -0.05 -2.91 -3.60
CA SER A 74 -0.61 -1.59 -3.30
C SER A 74 -1.30 -0.98 -4.52
N ALA A 75 -0.62 -0.93 -5.67
CA ALA A 75 -1.17 -0.36 -6.89
C ALA A 75 -2.44 -1.08 -7.33
N TYR A 76 -2.44 -2.42 -7.27
CA TYR A 76 -3.62 -3.23 -7.55
C TYR A 76 -4.81 -2.87 -6.64
N LEU A 77 -4.60 -2.82 -5.31
CA LEU A 77 -5.66 -2.56 -4.34
C LEU A 77 -6.27 -1.15 -4.48
N TYR A 78 -5.43 -0.13 -4.66
CA TYR A 78 -5.92 1.24 -4.89
C TYR A 78 -6.70 1.35 -6.20
N SER A 79 -6.22 0.71 -7.27
CA SER A 79 -6.95 0.64 -8.55
C SER A 79 -8.29 -0.07 -8.39
N ALA A 80 -8.35 -1.16 -7.63
CA ALA A 80 -9.60 -1.90 -7.37
C ALA A 80 -10.62 -1.06 -6.59
N VAL A 81 -10.19 -0.32 -5.56
CA VAL A 81 -11.08 0.63 -4.82
C VAL A 81 -11.61 1.71 -5.75
N ARG A 82 -10.72 2.33 -6.54
CA ARG A 82 -11.13 3.39 -7.49
C ARG A 82 -12.10 2.86 -8.54
N TYR A 83 -11.88 1.64 -9.03
CA TYR A 83 -12.78 0.99 -9.96
C TYR A 83 -14.16 0.78 -9.34
N LYS A 84 -14.23 0.19 -8.14
CA LYS A 84 -15.48 -0.01 -7.41
C LYS A 84 -16.23 1.29 -7.14
N PHE A 85 -15.51 2.38 -6.88
CA PHE A 85 -16.12 3.70 -6.77
C PHE A 85 -16.77 4.16 -8.09
N PHE A 86 -16.10 4.01 -9.23
CA PHE A 86 -16.70 4.34 -10.52
C PHE A 86 -17.89 3.43 -10.86
N ASP A 87 -17.78 2.13 -10.57
CA ASP A 87 -18.87 1.17 -10.72
C ASP A 87 -20.09 1.57 -9.87
N LEU A 88 -19.86 2.00 -8.62
CA LEU A 88 -20.91 2.53 -7.74
C LEU A 88 -21.55 3.81 -8.32
N LEU A 89 -20.76 4.73 -8.86
CA LEU A 89 -21.28 5.95 -9.50
C LEU A 89 -22.09 5.64 -10.76
N ASP A 90 -21.65 4.67 -11.55
CA ASP A 90 -22.36 4.20 -12.75
C ASP A 90 -23.64 3.46 -12.36
N HIS A 91 -23.64 2.67 -11.27
CA HIS A 91 -24.82 2.02 -10.72
C HIS A 91 -25.85 2.99 -10.13
N LYS A 92 -25.39 4.08 -9.50
CA LYS A 92 -26.26 5.19 -9.07
C LYS A 92 -26.93 5.88 -10.26
N LYS A 93 -26.36 5.78 -11.47
CA LYS A 93 -26.92 6.30 -12.73
C LYS A 93 -27.73 5.26 -13.51
N VAL A 94 -27.37 3.97 -13.43
CA VAL A 94 -27.95 2.87 -14.22
C VAL A 94 -27.96 1.57 -13.40
N ARG A 95 -29.17 1.09 -13.09
CA ARG A 95 -29.45 -0.03 -12.18
C ARG A 95 -29.14 -1.41 -12.79
N THR A 96 -27.93 -2.00 -12.62
CA THR A 96 -27.72 -3.46 -12.83
C THR A 96 -26.36 -4.07 -12.37
N ASN A 97 -26.42 -5.14 -11.55
CA ASN A 97 -25.49 -6.27 -11.30
C ASN A 97 -23.95 -6.10 -11.09
N TYR A 98 -23.55 -6.21 -9.81
CA TYR A 98 -22.20 -6.07 -9.21
C TYR A 98 -21.12 -7.11 -9.60
N SER A 99 -21.50 -8.27 -10.12
CA SER A 99 -20.57 -9.39 -10.32
C SER A 99 -19.97 -9.47 -11.73
N ALA A 100 -20.61 -8.85 -12.72
CA ALA A 100 -20.13 -8.82 -14.11
C ALA A 100 -19.16 -7.65 -14.39
N SER A 101 -19.26 -6.56 -13.62
CA SER A 101 -18.38 -5.38 -13.78
C SER A 101 -16.92 -5.75 -13.48
N PHE A 102 -16.67 -6.39 -12.36
CA PHE A 102 -15.31 -6.71 -11.92
C PHE A 102 -14.52 -7.63 -12.87
N GLN A 103 -15.19 -8.52 -13.59
CA GLN A 103 -14.51 -9.42 -14.54
C GLN A 103 -13.94 -8.65 -15.75
N ASN A 104 -14.59 -7.55 -16.14
CA ASN A 104 -14.11 -6.65 -17.20
C ASN A 104 -12.88 -5.82 -16.80
N PHE A 105 -12.64 -5.62 -15.49
CA PHE A 105 -11.47 -4.91 -14.98
C PHE A 105 -10.16 -5.66 -15.26
N THR A 106 -10.16 -6.99 -15.16
CA THR A 106 -8.97 -7.81 -15.47
C THR A 106 -8.59 -7.80 -16.95
N GLU A 107 -9.55 -7.56 -17.85
CA GLU A 107 -9.34 -7.69 -19.30
C GLU A 107 -9.08 -6.35 -20.01
N ASN A 108 -9.45 -5.21 -19.41
CA ASN A 108 -9.35 -3.89 -20.03
C ASN A 108 -8.65 -2.88 -19.12
N PHE A 109 -7.32 -2.88 -19.14
CA PHE A 109 -6.50 -1.85 -18.48
C PHE A 109 -6.19 -0.69 -19.44
N PRO A 110 -6.88 0.48 -19.36
CA PRO A 110 -6.31 1.74 -19.80
C PRO A 110 -5.67 2.40 -18.59
N VAL A 111 -4.47 1.95 -18.20
CA VAL A 111 -3.56 2.85 -17.46
C VAL A 111 -2.79 3.61 -18.49
N GLN A 112 -2.91 4.93 -18.53
CA GLN A 112 -1.84 5.79 -19.00
C GLN A 112 -2.10 7.23 -18.53
N ALA A 113 -1.03 7.97 -18.25
CA ALA A 113 -0.98 9.33 -17.73
C ALA A 113 -1.30 9.52 -16.22
N ASP A 114 -2.54 9.36 -15.78
CA ASP A 114 -2.99 10.00 -14.52
C ASP A 114 -2.50 9.29 -13.23
N GLN A 115 -2.26 7.98 -13.31
CA GLN A 115 -1.77 7.18 -12.17
C GLN A 115 -0.24 7.19 -12.06
N ILE A 116 0.47 7.19 -13.19
CA ILE A 116 1.93 7.31 -13.23
C ILE A 116 2.36 8.69 -12.73
N LEU A 117 1.60 9.73 -13.08
CA LEU A 117 1.86 11.09 -12.60
C LEU A 117 1.72 11.18 -11.08
N ARG A 118 0.61 10.67 -10.52
CA ARG A 118 0.40 10.63 -9.06
C ARG A 118 1.43 9.78 -8.32
N GLU A 119 1.83 8.64 -8.89
CA GLU A 119 2.91 7.80 -8.32
C GLU A 119 4.25 8.55 -8.30
N LYS A 120 4.59 9.27 -9.38
CA LYS A 120 5.80 10.11 -9.45
C LYS A 120 5.74 11.27 -8.47
N GLU A 121 4.61 11.95 -8.36
CA GLU A 121 4.41 13.06 -7.42
C GLU A 121 4.51 12.59 -5.97
N LEU A 122 3.90 11.45 -5.65
CA LEU A 122 3.99 10.84 -4.33
C LEU A 122 5.42 10.38 -4.01
N SER A 123 6.09 9.75 -4.97
CA SER A 123 7.50 9.35 -4.82
C SER A 123 8.40 10.56 -4.58
N ALA A 124 8.23 11.64 -5.35
CA ALA A 124 8.99 12.88 -5.19
C ALA A 124 8.76 13.52 -3.82
N LEU A 125 7.52 13.47 -3.32
CA LEU A 125 7.16 13.99 -2.00
C LEU A 125 7.78 13.15 -0.87
N ILE A 126 7.78 11.83 -1.00
CA ILE A 126 8.47 10.93 -0.07
C ILE A 126 9.98 11.19 -0.08
N GLU A 127 10.60 11.31 -1.25
CA GLU A 127 12.03 11.62 -1.38
C GLU A 127 12.39 12.96 -0.75
N LYS A 128 11.55 13.98 -0.94
CA LYS A 128 11.70 15.29 -0.29
C LYS A 128 11.70 15.16 1.24
N GLU A 129 10.74 14.43 1.80
CA GLU A 129 10.67 14.27 3.25
C GLU A 129 11.84 13.45 3.82
N ILE A 130 12.31 12.44 3.07
CA ILE A 130 13.55 11.71 3.41
C ILE A 130 14.75 12.67 3.40
N ALA A 131 14.85 13.55 2.40
CA ALA A 131 15.92 14.53 2.32
C ALA A 131 15.92 15.51 3.49
N CYS A 132 14.75 15.82 4.05
CA CYS A 132 14.59 16.67 5.23
C CYS A 132 14.88 15.98 6.59
N LEU A 133 15.18 14.67 6.60
CA LEU A 133 15.62 14.00 7.82
C LEU A 133 17.04 14.45 8.21
N PRO A 134 17.34 14.60 9.52
CA PRO A 134 18.69 14.73 10.03
C PRO A 134 19.68 13.74 9.39
N ASP A 135 20.87 14.21 9.00
CA ASP A 135 21.79 13.45 8.14
C ASP A 135 22.11 12.03 8.63
N LYS A 136 22.34 11.87 9.94
CA LYS A 136 22.64 10.55 10.54
C LYS A 136 21.45 9.59 10.44
N MET A 137 20.24 10.12 10.57
CA MET A 137 19.00 9.36 10.48
C MET A 137 18.67 9.02 9.03
N ARG A 138 18.83 9.99 8.11
CA ARG A 138 18.69 9.78 6.66
C ARG A 138 19.62 8.69 6.16
N ASN A 139 20.91 8.79 6.48
CA ASN A 139 21.93 7.85 6.03
C ASN A 139 21.63 6.40 6.48
N VAL A 140 21.28 6.23 7.77
CA VAL A 140 20.87 4.91 8.29
C VAL A 140 19.60 4.39 7.59
N PHE A 141 18.62 5.25 7.36
CA PHE A 141 17.37 4.88 6.70
C PHE A 141 17.60 4.47 5.24
N GLU A 142 18.43 5.19 4.49
CA GLU A 142 18.76 4.90 3.10
C GLU A 142 19.56 3.61 2.97
N LEU A 143 20.56 3.37 3.82
CA LEU A 143 21.30 2.10 3.83
C LEU A 143 20.39 0.91 4.10
N SER A 144 19.38 1.07 4.96
CA SER A 144 18.40 0.01 5.23
C SER A 144 17.40 -0.20 4.09
N ARG A 145 16.91 0.89 3.47
CA ARG A 145 15.77 0.83 2.54
C ARG A 145 16.15 0.83 1.07
N LYS A 146 17.18 1.56 0.67
CA LYS A 146 17.70 1.61 -0.71
C LYS A 146 18.75 0.53 -0.95
N HIS A 147 19.60 0.27 0.03
CA HIS A 147 20.70 -0.70 -0.09
C HIS A 147 20.41 -2.05 0.57
N HIS A 148 19.22 -2.22 1.18
CA HIS A 148 18.76 -3.45 1.81
C HIS A 148 19.71 -4.05 2.86
N LEU A 149 20.54 -3.22 3.48
CA LEU A 149 21.51 -3.66 4.47
C LEU A 149 20.83 -3.95 5.81
N SER A 150 21.29 -4.99 6.48
CA SER A 150 20.87 -5.33 7.83
C SER A 150 21.38 -4.32 8.85
N HIS A 151 20.73 -4.24 10.02
CA HIS A 151 21.18 -3.36 11.09
C HIS A 151 22.63 -3.65 11.54
N ARG A 152 23.09 -4.91 11.37
CA ARG A 152 24.46 -5.31 11.65
C ARG A 152 25.44 -4.72 10.64
N GLU A 153 25.17 -4.88 9.35
CA GLU A 153 26.03 -4.34 8.29
C GLU A 153 26.11 -2.81 8.37
N ILE A 154 24.98 -2.14 8.64
CA ILE A 154 24.95 -0.68 8.82
C ILE A 154 25.76 -0.24 10.05
N ALA A 155 25.67 -1.00 11.14
CA ALA A 155 26.44 -0.73 12.36
C ALA A 155 27.95 -0.85 12.12
N GLU A 156 28.37 -1.86 11.34
CA GLU A 156 29.75 -2.07 10.93
C GLU A 156 30.24 -0.93 10.03
N ILE A 157 29.46 -0.53 9.02
CA ILE A 157 29.79 0.54 8.06
C ILE A 157 29.91 1.91 8.76
N LEU A 158 28.99 2.21 9.67
CA LEU A 158 28.91 3.52 10.31
C LEU A 158 29.67 3.59 11.64
N HIS A 159 30.30 2.49 12.07
CA HIS A 159 30.99 2.36 13.35
C HIS A 159 30.13 2.78 14.56
N ILE A 160 28.86 2.35 14.57
CA ILE A 160 27.90 2.59 15.66
C ILE A 160 27.29 1.28 16.14
N SER A 161 26.60 1.29 17.29
CA SER A 161 25.93 0.08 17.78
C SER A 161 24.70 -0.29 16.92
N GLN A 162 24.42 -1.59 16.78
CA GLN A 162 23.17 -2.06 16.14
C GLN A 162 21.91 -1.48 16.82
N LYS A 163 21.98 -1.22 18.14
CA LYS A 163 20.91 -0.55 18.89
C LYS A 163 20.71 0.88 18.41
N THR A 164 21.80 1.60 18.16
CA THR A 164 21.77 2.95 17.57
C THR A 164 21.15 2.91 16.17
N VAL A 165 21.54 1.95 15.32
CA VAL A 165 20.95 1.78 13.98
C VAL A 165 19.44 1.57 14.07
N LYS A 166 18.99 0.61 14.89
CA LYS A 166 17.56 0.33 15.10
C LYS A 166 16.80 1.57 15.56
N ASN A 167 17.36 2.33 16.50
CA ASN A 167 16.74 3.56 17.00
C ASN A 167 16.63 4.62 15.90
N GLN A 168 17.67 4.80 15.09
CA GLN A 168 17.65 5.75 13.97
C GLN A 168 16.62 5.37 12.90
N VAL A 169 16.52 4.08 12.54
CA VAL A 169 15.48 3.59 11.61
C VAL A 169 14.08 3.85 12.17
N ASN A 170 13.85 3.55 13.44
CA ASN A 170 12.54 3.78 14.08
C ASN A 170 12.19 5.27 14.15
N ASN A 171 13.15 6.13 14.47
CA ASN A 171 12.94 7.57 14.50
C ASN A 171 12.65 8.13 13.10
N ALA A 172 13.36 7.64 12.07
CA ALA A 172 13.12 8.02 10.68
C ALA A 172 11.68 7.66 10.27
N LEU A 173 11.24 6.45 10.59
CA LEU A 173 9.87 6.01 10.30
C LEU A 173 8.82 6.84 11.03
N LYS A 174 9.08 7.24 12.29
CA LYS A 174 8.15 8.09 13.05
C LYS A 174 8.03 9.49 12.46
N GLU A 175 9.16 10.10 12.12
CA GLU A 175 9.25 11.41 11.46
C GLU A 175 8.53 11.40 10.10
N LEU A 176 8.89 10.45 9.24
CA LEU A 176 8.27 10.28 7.93
C LEU A 176 6.77 10.02 8.06
N ARG A 177 6.35 9.21 9.03
CA ARG A 177 4.91 8.97 9.25
C ARG A 177 4.19 10.26 9.59
N VAL A 178 4.71 11.09 10.50
CA VAL A 178 4.05 12.35 10.87
C VAL A 178 3.93 13.28 9.67
N LYS A 179 5.04 13.50 8.95
CA LYS A 179 5.07 14.44 7.82
C LYS A 179 4.24 13.95 6.63
N LEU A 180 4.37 12.67 6.29
CA LEU A 180 3.56 12.07 5.25
C LEU A 180 2.09 12.03 5.66
N SER A 181 1.74 11.73 6.92
CA SER A 181 0.36 11.79 7.39
C SER A 181 -0.23 13.20 7.23
N THR A 182 0.50 14.26 7.57
CA THR A 182 0.06 15.65 7.33
C THR A 182 -0.12 15.94 5.83
N LEU A 183 0.81 15.48 4.98
CA LEU A 183 0.73 15.66 3.53
C LEU A 183 -0.41 14.84 2.91
N PHE A 184 -0.68 13.64 3.44
CA PHE A 184 -1.84 12.82 3.10
C PHE A 184 -3.14 13.49 3.56
N THR A 185 -3.17 14.28 4.64
CA THR A 185 -4.36 15.09 4.98
C THR A 185 -4.59 16.25 4.01
N TRP A 186 -3.54 16.76 3.36
CA TRP A 186 -3.61 17.95 2.49
C TRP A 186 -3.78 17.64 0.99
N LEU A 187 -3.11 16.59 0.50
CA LEU A 187 -3.35 16.03 -0.84
C LEU A 187 -4.63 15.17 -0.87
N PHE A 188 -5.05 14.76 0.33
CA PHE A 188 -6.25 14.08 0.82
C PHE A 188 -7.56 14.87 0.80
#